data_AF-A0A5K1AXR0-F1
#
_entry.id   AF-A0A5K1AXR0-F1
#
_cell.length_a   1.000
_cell.length_b   1.000
_cell.length_c   1.000
_cell.angle_alpha   90.00
_cell.angle_beta   90.00
_cell.angle_gamma   90.00
#
_symmetry.space_group_name_H-M   'P 1'
#
loop_
_entity.id
_entity.type
_entity.pdbx_description
1 polymer ?
#
loop_
_entity_poly.entity_id
_entity_poly.type
_entity_poly.pdbx_seq_one_letter_code
_entity_poly.pdbx_strand_id
1 'polypeptide(L)'
;QTSGGATSSPLKTSHGLLNMFAWCIIIPLGIIAARYCKSCDPAWFYTHLALQITGFALAIAGIVTGISLEDQVGQDVDDHKALGFVVLAMGCLQ
;
A
#
# COMPACT_ATOMS: atom_id res chain seq x y z
N GLN A 1 6.63 37.00 -11.82
CA GLN A 1 5.73 35.95 -12.34
C GLN A 1 5.96 34.71 -11.51
N THR A 2 4.88 34.17 -10.97
CA THR A 2 4.77 33.14 -9.93
C THR A 2 4.84 31.74 -10.53
N SER A 3 5.62 30.84 -9.93
CA SER A 3 5.37 29.39 -9.97
C SER A 3 5.84 28.76 -8.66
N GLY A 4 4.91 28.65 -7.70
CA GLY A 4 5.08 27.80 -6.54
C GLY A 4 4.97 26.33 -6.94
N GLY A 5 5.99 25.54 -6.61
CA GLY A 5 5.91 24.09 -6.57
C GLY A 5 6.40 23.66 -5.19
N ALA A 6 5.48 23.33 -4.30
CA ALA A 6 5.79 22.91 -2.94
C ALA A 6 6.84 21.79 -2.96
N THR A 7 7.96 21.99 -2.27
CA THR A 7 9.00 20.97 -2.09
C THR A 7 8.50 19.92 -1.11
N SER A 8 7.56 19.06 -1.55
CA SER A 8 7.25 17.82 -0.84
C SER A 8 8.51 16.97 -0.81
N SER A 9 9.00 16.60 0.38
CA SER A 9 10.17 15.73 0.52
C SER A 9 9.98 14.48 -0.35
N PRO A 10 10.96 14.07 -1.17
CA PRO A 10 10.81 12.95 -2.10
C PRO A 10 10.32 11.66 -1.43
N LEU A 11 10.66 11.47 -0.15
CA LEU A 11 10.17 10.38 0.71
C LEU A 11 8.64 10.41 0.93
N LYS A 12 8.03 11.59 1.10
CA LYS A 12 6.57 11.75 1.21
C LYS A 12 5.88 11.30 -0.08
N THR A 13 6.41 11.74 -1.21
CA THR A 13 5.87 11.40 -2.53
C THR A 13 6.00 9.90 -2.81
N SER A 14 7.16 9.30 -2.52
CA SER A 14 7.36 7.85 -2.67
C SER A 14 6.44 7.04 -1.76
N HIS A 15 6.30 7.41 -0.49
CA HIS A 15 5.39 6.74 0.45
C HIS A 15 3.94 6.80 -0.03
N GLY A 16 3.47 7.98 -0.45
CA GLY A 16 2.13 8.16 -0.99
C GLY A 16 1.88 7.35 -2.27
N LEU A 17 2.85 7.33 -3.19
CA LEU A 17 2.75 6.53 -4.42
C LEU A 17 2.73 5.03 -4.14
N LEU A 18 3.63 4.54 -3.28
CA LEU A 18 3.67 3.13 -2.88
C LEU A 18 2.33 2.68 -2.27
N ASN A 19 1.78 3.49 -1.37
CA ASN A 19 0.47 3.21 -0.77
C ASN A 19 -0.66 3.28 -1.80
N MET A 20 -0.67 4.26 -2.70
CA MET A 20 -1.70 4.36 -3.75
C MET A 20 -1.70 3.14 -4.69
N PHE A 21 -0.52 2.68 -5.12
CA PHE A 21 -0.42 1.48 -5.95
C PHE A 21 -0.79 0.20 -5.21
N ALA A 22 -0.33 0.04 -3.96
CA ALA A 22 -0.66 -1.13 -3.15
C ALA A 22 -2.17 -1.22 -2.89
N TRP A 23 -2.75 -0.15 -2.33
CA TRP A 23 -4.11 -0.16 -1.80
C TRP A 23 -5.21 0.13 -2.80
N CYS A 24 -5.02 1.08 -3.72
CA CYS A 24 -6.09 1.49 -4.62
C CYS A 24 -6.12 0.67 -5.91
N ILE A 25 -5.02 -0.03 -6.23
CA ILE A 25 -4.87 -0.75 -7.50
C ILE A 25 -4.68 -2.23 -7.25
N ILE A 26 -3.61 -2.64 -6.57
CA ILE A 26 -3.23 -4.06 -6.50
C ILE A 26 -4.20 -4.88 -5.62
N ILE A 27 -4.56 -4.39 -4.43
CA ILE A 27 -5.52 -5.08 -3.55
C ILE A 27 -6.90 -5.23 -4.22
N PRO A 28 -7.52 -4.18 -4.81
CA PRO A 28 -8.79 -4.30 -5.54
C PRO A 28 -8.71 -5.25 -6.73
N LEU A 29 -7.59 -5.27 -7.47
CA LEU A 29 -7.38 -6.24 -8.54
C LEU A 29 -7.39 -7.68 -8.01
N GLY A 30 -6.78 -7.92 -6.83
CA GLY A 30 -6.85 -9.22 -6.16
C GLY A 30 -8.29 -9.66 -5.84
N ILE A 31 -9.12 -8.72 -5.37
CA ILE A 31 -10.54 -8.97 -5.09
C ILE A 31 -11.32 -9.29 -6.38
N ILE A 32 -11.08 -8.52 -7.45
CA ILE A 32 -11.72 -8.72 -8.76
C ILE A 32 -11.32 -10.09 -9.33
N ALA A 33 -10.05 -10.47 -9.23
CA ALA A 33 -9.58 -11.78 -9.66
C ALA A 33 -10.28 -12.92 -8.92
N ALA A 34 -10.39 -12.84 -7.59
CA ALA A 34 -11.12 -13.85 -6.80
C ALA A 34 -12.63 -13.89 -7.10
N ARG A 35 -13.23 -12.74 -7.45
CA ARG A 35 -14.67 -12.63 -7.72
C ARG A 35 -15.06 -13.12 -9.11
N TYR A 36 -14.31 -12.74 -10.13
CA TYR A 36 -14.70 -12.95 -11.53
C TYR A 36 -13.95 -14.08 -12.21
N CYS A 37 -12.72 -14.40 -11.78
CA CYS A 37 -11.95 -15.47 -12.40
C CYS A 37 -12.18 -16.83 -11.74
N LYS A 38 -13.08 -16.95 -10.75
CA LYS A 38 -13.30 -18.19 -9.99
C LYS A 38 -13.64 -19.42 -10.85
N SER A 39 -14.19 -19.22 -12.04
CA SER A 39 -14.48 -20.28 -13.02
C SER A 39 -13.21 -20.89 -13.66
N CYS A 40 -12.06 -20.22 -13.54
CA CYS A 40 -10.77 -20.62 -14.08
C CYS A 40 -9.91 -21.26 -12.99
N ASP A 41 -10.35 -22.41 -12.45
CA ASP A 41 -9.54 -23.19 -11.51
C ASP A 41 -8.38 -23.89 -12.24
N PRO A 42 -7.14 -23.89 -11.69
CA PRO A 42 -6.67 -23.24 -10.46
C PRO A 42 -6.07 -21.84 -10.67
N ALA A 43 -6.12 -21.30 -11.90
CA ALA A 43 -5.46 -20.04 -12.27
C ALA A 43 -5.92 -18.85 -11.43
N TRP A 44 -7.21 -18.77 -11.07
CA TRP A 44 -7.74 -17.69 -10.23
C TRP A 44 -7.06 -17.61 -8.87
N PHE A 45 -6.74 -18.77 -8.28
CA PHE A 45 -6.11 -18.85 -6.97
C PHE A 45 -4.68 -18.31 -7.04
N TYR A 46 -3.91 -18.72 -8.06
CA TYR A 46 -2.56 -18.21 -8.26
C TYR A 46 -2.52 -16.72 -8.58
N THR A 47 -3.45 -16.21 -9.40
CA THR A 47 -3.56 -14.77 -9.69
C THR A 47 -3.94 -13.97 -8.45
N HIS A 48 -4.92 -14.45 -7.67
CA HIS A 48 -5.30 -13.82 -6.41
C HIS A 48 -4.13 -13.79 -5.42
N LEU A 49 -3.45 -14.92 -5.23
CA LEU A 49 -2.30 -15.05 -4.36
C LEU A 49 -1.15 -14.13 -4.78
N ALA A 50 -0.81 -14.08 -6.06
CA ALA A 50 0.25 -13.23 -6.57
C ALA A 50 -0.04 -11.74 -6.35
N LEU A 51 -1.29 -11.31 -6.60
CA LEU A 51 -1.72 -9.92 -6.37
C LEU A 51 -1.69 -9.56 -4.88
N GLN A 52 -2.15 -10.46 -3.99
CA GLN A 52 -2.13 -10.23 -2.55
C GLN A 52 -0.72 -10.17 -1.98
N ILE A 53 0.18 -11.08 -2.38
CA ILE A 53 1.58 -11.05 -1.95
C ILE A 53 2.27 -9.76 -2.42
N THR A 54 2.02 -9.35 -3.67
CA THR A 54 2.60 -8.11 -4.22
C THR A 54 2.08 -6.87 -3.47
N GLY A 55 0.76 -6.80 -3.22
CA GLY A 55 0.16 -5.71 -2.45
C GLY A 55 0.70 -5.65 -1.02
N PHE A 56 0.85 -6.81 -0.36
CA PHE A 56 1.41 -6.92 0.98
C PHE A 56 2.87 -6.49 1.06
N ALA A 57 3.70 -6.90 0.09
CA ALA A 57 5.11 -6.47 0.03
C ALA A 57 5.25 -4.95 -0.13
N LEU A 58 4.41 -4.33 -0.97
CA LEU A 58 4.39 -2.88 -1.14
C LEU A 58 3.86 -2.16 0.11
N ALA A 59 2.90 -2.75 0.84
CA ALA A 59 2.43 -2.21 2.11
C ALA A 59 3.55 -2.19 3.17
N ILE A 60 4.36 -3.25 3.26
CA ILE A 60 5.55 -3.28 4.14
C ILE A 60 6.54 -2.17 3.74
N ALA A 61 6.84 -2.03 2.44
CA ALA A 61 7.72 -0.97 1.95
C ALA A 61 7.16 0.44 2.27
N GLY A 62 5.84 0.61 2.17
CA GLY A 62 5.12 1.82 2.58
C GLY A 62 5.31 2.13 4.07
N ILE A 63 5.15 1.13 4.96
CA ILE A 63 5.37 1.32 6.40
C ILE A 63 6.82 1.70 6.70
N VAL A 64 7.80 1.02 6.09
CA VAL A 64 9.22 1.34 6.29
C VAL A 64 9.53 2.78 5.85
N THR A 65 9.07 3.19 4.67
CA THR A 65 9.23 4.59 4.20
C THR A 65 8.47 5.59 5.06
N GLY A 66 7.33 5.21 5.65
CA GLY A 66 6.57 6.03 6.60
C GLY A 66 7.34 6.26 7.91
N ILE A 67 7.96 5.22 8.45
CA ILE A 67 8.81 5.33 9.65
C ILE A 67 10.04 6.22 9.37
N SER A 68 10.71 6.04 8.22
CA SER A 68 11.85 6.89 7.84
C SER A 68 11.47 8.35 7.59
N LEU A 69 10.21 8.62 7.21
CA LEU A 69 9.72 9.97 7.01
C LEU A 69 9.43 10.68 8.35
N GLU A 70 8.92 9.95 9.33
CA GLU A 70 8.61 10.47 10.67
C GLU A 70 9.87 10.95 11.39
N ASP A 71 10.94 10.17 11.30
CA ASP A 71 12.27 10.52 11.81
C ASP A 71 12.80 11.86 11.26
N GLN A 72 12.34 12.26 10.06
CA GLN A 72 12.74 13.53 9.42
C GLN A 72 11.81 14.70 9.69
N VAL A 73 10.54 14.45 10.01
CA VAL A 73 9.50 15.50 10.10
C VAL A 73 9.15 15.84 11.54
N GLY A 74 9.41 14.94 12.50
CA GLY A 74 9.20 15.19 13.93
C GLY A 74 7.74 15.51 14.30
N GLN A 75 6.78 15.12 13.47
CA GLN A 75 5.35 15.24 13.73
C GLN A 75 4.77 13.83 13.91
N ASP A 76 4.16 13.58 15.07
CA ASP A 76 3.38 12.37 15.31
C ASP A 76 2.18 12.34 14.38
N VAL A 77 2.13 11.32 13.52
CA VAL A 77 0.98 11.02 12.66
C VAL A 77 0.33 9.72 13.14
N ASP A 78 0.06 9.65 14.44
CA ASP A 78 -0.32 8.43 15.15
C ASP A 78 -1.56 7.73 14.56
N ASP A 79 -2.59 8.48 14.16
CA ASP A 79 -3.81 7.91 13.59
C ASP A 79 -3.55 7.17 12.26
N HIS A 80 -2.68 7.73 11.41
CA HIS A 80 -2.33 7.11 10.13
C HIS A 80 -1.47 5.86 10.33
N LYS A 81 -0.55 5.87 11.31
CA LYS A 81 0.25 4.70 11.68
C LYS A 81 -0.63 3.58 12.24
N ALA A 82 -1.59 3.91 13.11
CA ALA A 82 -2.51 2.93 13.68
C ALA A 82 -3.32 2.24 12.58
N LEU A 83 -3.84 2.99 11.61
CA LEU A 83 -4.48 2.43 10.42
C LEU A 83 -3.54 1.52 9.62
N GLY A 84 -2.28 1.95 9.42
CA GLY A 84 -1.26 1.13 8.77
C GLY A 84 -1.02 -0.22 9.46
N PHE A 85 -0.89 -0.22 10.79
CA PHE A 85 -0.69 -1.45 11.56
C PHE A 85 -1.92 -2.36 11.59
N VAL A 86 -3.13 -1.80 11.73
CA VAL A 86 -4.38 -2.57 11.68
C VAL A 86 -4.51 -3.29 10.35
N VAL A 87 -4.15 -2.61 9.26
CA VAL A 87 -4.22 -3.19 7.92
C VAL A 87 -3.14 -4.23 7.73
N LEU A 88 -1.92 -3.98 8.20
CA LEU A 88 -0.86 -4.99 8.16
C LEU A 88 -1.30 -6.26 8.89
N ALA A 89 -1.92 -6.12 10.07
CA ALA A 89 -2.46 -7.25 10.83
C ALA A 89 -3.58 -7.98 10.08
N MET A 90 -4.49 -7.24 9.44
CA MET A 90 -5.53 -7.84 8.57
C MET A 90 -4.92 -8.54 7.35
N GLY A 91 -3.88 -7.98 6.74
CA GLY A 91 -3.16 -8.58 5.62
C GLY A 91 -2.44 -9.89 6.01
N CYS A 92 -1.91 -9.99 7.23
CA CYS A 92 -1.36 -11.24 7.76
C CYS A 92 -2.43 -12.32 8.00
N LEU A 93 -3.68 -11.92 8.23
CA LEU A 93 -4.81 -12.81 8.48
C LEU A 93 -5.47 -13.32 7.18
N GLN A 94 -5.30 -12.57 6.08
CA GLN A 94 -5.90 -12.80 4.77
C GLN A 94 -5.31 -14.02 4.05
#